data_AF-A0AAN5W6K9-F1
#
_entry.id   AF-A0AAN5W6K9-F1
#
_cell.length_a   1.000
_cell.length_b   1.000
_cell.length_c   1.000
_cell.angle_alpha   90.00
_cell.angle_beta   90.00
_cell.angle_gamma   90.00
#
_symmetry.space_group_name_H-M   'P 1'
#
loop_
_entity.id
_entity.type
_entity.pdbx_description
1 polymer ?
#
loop_
_entity_poly.entity_id
_entity_poly.type
_entity_poly.pdbx_seq_one_letter_code
_entity_poly.pdbx_strand_id
1 'polypeptide(L)'
;MKKQRTVRGTINFLNKNGVKYLDFTAFNEEEFSRHYVAQYETLYNKVIVNKLFKHFDILPFNNDVIFNFFGREDNSKNWYGVFYEPEELTFDLNKVLKGDYSGLEELKNYSAANKVH
;
A
#
# COMPACT_ATOMS: atom_id res chain seq x y z
N MET A 1 16.24 21.74 2.58
CA MET A 1 15.12 20.85 2.95
C MET A 1 14.76 19.97 1.75
N LYS A 2 14.85 18.63 1.86
CA LYS A 2 14.36 17.73 0.79
C LYS A 2 12.84 17.89 0.72
N LYS A 3 12.27 18.27 -0.44
CA LYS A 3 10.81 18.35 -0.63
C LYS A 3 10.21 16.98 -0.29
N GLN A 4 9.25 16.91 0.64
CA GLN A 4 8.52 15.67 0.91
C GLN A 4 7.78 15.23 -0.37
N ARG A 5 7.98 13.98 -0.80
CA ARG A 5 7.25 13.41 -1.93
C ARG A 5 5.79 13.23 -1.54
N THR A 6 4.87 13.56 -2.44
CA THR A 6 3.42 13.37 -2.25
C THR A 6 2.98 12.08 -2.93
N VAL A 7 1.88 11.45 -2.45
CA VAL A 7 1.31 10.26 -3.11
C VAL A 7 1.01 10.55 -4.58
N ARG A 8 0.34 11.68 -4.88
CA ARG A 8 0.04 12.10 -6.25
C ARG A 8 1.30 12.27 -7.11
N GLY A 9 2.35 12.87 -6.56
CA GLY A 9 3.63 13.04 -7.24
C GLY A 9 4.29 11.69 -7.55
N THR A 10 4.27 10.77 -6.60
CA THR A 10 4.81 9.42 -6.75
C THR A 10 4.04 8.63 -7.81
N ILE A 11 2.71 8.60 -7.76
CA ILE A 11 1.89 7.89 -8.76
C ILE A 11 2.10 8.46 -10.17
N ASN A 12 2.14 9.79 -10.31
CA ASN A 12 2.43 10.41 -11.60
C ASN A 12 3.81 10.03 -12.14
N PHE A 13 4.82 9.95 -11.27
CA PHE A 13 6.16 9.52 -11.65
C PHE A 13 6.17 8.06 -12.12
N LEU A 14 5.53 7.15 -11.38
CA LEU A 14 5.44 5.73 -11.74
C LEU A 14 4.73 5.54 -13.09
N ASN A 15 3.59 6.21 -13.28
CA ASN A 15 2.82 6.16 -14.53
C ASN A 15 3.64 6.66 -15.73
N LYS A 16 4.41 7.76 -15.57
CA LYS A 16 5.27 8.30 -16.64
C LYS A 16 6.39 7.35 -17.04
N ASN A 17 6.86 6.52 -16.12
CA ASN A 17 7.91 5.54 -16.37
C ASN A 17 7.35 4.15 -16.73
N GLY A 18 6.05 4.05 -17.00
CA GLY A 18 5.43 2.79 -17.42
C GLY A 18 5.33 1.73 -16.32
N VAL A 19 5.65 2.05 -15.07
CA VAL A 19 5.63 1.07 -13.96
C VAL A 19 4.19 0.57 -13.75
N LYS A 20 4.03 -0.74 -13.64
CA LYS A 20 2.75 -1.42 -13.42
C LYS A 20 2.63 -2.04 -12.03
N TYR A 21 3.76 -2.42 -11.45
CA TYR A 21 3.84 -3.16 -10.20
C TYR A 21 4.94 -2.58 -9.33
N LEU A 22 4.71 -2.53 -8.01
CA LEU A 22 5.65 -2.01 -7.03
C LEU A 22 5.53 -2.80 -5.71
N ASP A 23 6.54 -3.63 -5.47
CA ASP A 23 6.64 -4.54 -4.32
C ASP A 23 8.02 -4.41 -3.64
N PHE A 24 8.06 -4.70 -2.35
CA PHE A 24 9.26 -4.79 -1.53
C PHE A 24 9.82 -6.21 -1.44
N THR A 25 9.01 -7.26 -1.66
CA THR A 25 9.50 -8.64 -1.59
C THR A 25 10.40 -8.99 -2.76
N ALA A 26 11.70 -9.04 -2.45
CA ALA A 26 12.77 -9.63 -3.25
C ALA A 26 12.66 -11.17 -3.43
N PHE A 27 11.45 -11.75 -3.32
CA PHE A 27 11.29 -13.21 -3.16
C PHE A 27 10.87 -13.98 -4.40
N ASN A 28 10.51 -13.33 -5.50
CA ASN A 28 10.53 -13.96 -6.83
C ASN A 28 10.28 -12.89 -7.89
N GLU A 29 10.84 -13.12 -9.06
CA GLU A 29 10.72 -12.37 -10.32
C GLU A 29 11.81 -11.34 -10.61
N GLU A 30 12.26 -11.42 -11.86
CA GLU A 30 13.51 -10.94 -12.45
C GLU A 30 13.63 -9.40 -12.56
N GLU A 31 12.76 -8.64 -11.89
CA GLU A 31 12.65 -7.18 -12.01
C GLU A 31 12.59 -6.43 -10.67
N PHE A 32 13.19 -6.95 -9.59
CA PHE A 32 13.41 -6.15 -8.38
C PHE A 32 14.36 -4.98 -8.70
N SER A 33 13.79 -3.87 -9.14
CA SER A 33 14.51 -2.65 -9.46
C SER A 33 14.63 -1.79 -8.22
N ARG A 34 15.83 -1.73 -7.64
CA ARG A 34 16.20 -0.77 -6.58
C ARG A 34 15.86 0.69 -6.96
N HIS A 35 15.59 0.96 -8.23
CA HIS A 35 15.24 2.26 -8.78
C HIS A 35 13.97 2.88 -8.18
N TYR A 36 13.04 2.07 -7.64
CA TYR A 36 11.75 2.57 -7.14
C TYR A 36 11.51 2.42 -5.64
N VAL A 37 12.53 2.04 -4.86
CA VAL A 37 12.42 1.88 -3.39
C VAL A 37 11.84 3.12 -2.72
N ALA A 38 12.29 4.30 -3.13
CA ALA A 38 11.87 5.53 -2.50
C ALA A 38 10.40 5.91 -2.81
N GLN A 39 9.86 5.40 -3.93
CA GLN A 39 8.46 5.50 -4.32
C GLN A 39 7.64 4.51 -3.51
N TYR A 40 8.11 3.27 -3.35
CA TYR A 40 7.47 2.27 -2.50
C TYR A 40 7.36 2.77 -1.07
N GLU A 41 8.46 3.21 -0.46
CA GLU A 41 8.48 3.75 0.90
C GLU A 41 7.53 4.94 1.05
N THR A 42 7.42 5.79 0.03
CA THR A 42 6.49 6.92 0.06
C THR A 42 5.03 6.45 0.07
N LEU A 43 4.68 5.49 -0.80
CA LEU A 43 3.31 4.95 -0.87
C LEU A 43 2.98 4.15 0.39
N TYR A 44 3.85 3.24 0.81
CA TYR A 44 3.70 2.43 2.01
C TYR A 44 3.47 3.32 3.23
N ASN A 45 4.38 4.27 3.51
CA ASN A 45 4.24 5.11 4.69
C ASN A 45 2.98 6.00 4.63
N LYS A 46 2.64 6.59 3.48
CA LYS A 46 1.53 7.54 3.40
C LYS A 46 0.15 6.88 3.29
N VAL A 47 0.08 5.69 2.71
CA VAL A 47 -1.17 4.98 2.41
C VAL A 47 -1.39 3.86 3.43
N ILE A 48 -0.43 2.96 3.58
CA ILE A 48 -0.58 1.81 4.47
C ILE A 48 -0.51 2.28 5.91
N VAL A 49 0.61 2.88 6.32
CA VAL A 49 0.83 3.26 7.72
C VAL A 49 -0.08 4.42 8.15
N ASN A 50 0.00 5.56 7.45
CA ASN A 50 -0.65 6.80 7.91
C ASN A 50 -2.15 6.94 7.57
N LYS A 51 -2.69 6.07 6.71
CA LYS A 51 -4.12 6.07 6.36
C LYS A 51 -4.80 4.79 6.80
N LEU A 52 -4.45 3.65 6.22
CA LEU A 52 -5.13 2.37 6.51
C LEU A 52 -4.90 1.91 7.94
N PHE A 53 -3.65 1.68 8.33
CA PHE A 53 -3.32 1.18 9.65
C PHE A 53 -3.75 2.16 10.73
N LYS A 54 -3.56 3.45 10.52
CA LYS A 54 -4.08 4.48 11.42
C LYS A 54 -5.62 4.45 11.53
N HIS A 55 -6.36 4.20 10.45
CA HIS A 55 -7.82 4.16 10.48
C HIS A 55 -8.34 2.93 11.24
N PHE A 56 -7.71 1.78 11.04
CA PHE A 56 -8.09 0.52 11.67
C PHE A 56 -7.37 0.23 13.00
N ASP A 57 -6.58 1.20 13.50
CA ASP A 57 -5.77 1.06 14.71
C ASP A 57 -4.84 -0.17 14.68
N ILE A 58 -4.22 -0.42 13.53
CA ILE A 58 -3.25 -1.49 13.32
C ILE A 58 -1.84 -0.93 13.60
N LEU A 59 -1.06 -1.66 14.39
CA LEU A 59 0.33 -1.31 14.63
C LEU A 59 1.18 -1.63 13.37
N PRO A 60 2.11 -0.75 12.94
CA PRO A 60 2.93 -1.00 11.75
C PRO A 60 3.83 -2.24 11.81
N PHE A 61 4.06 -2.76 13.02
CA PHE A 61 4.82 -3.97 13.30
C PHE A 61 3.92 -5.17 13.62
N ASN A 62 2.63 -5.09 13.27
CA ASN A 62 1.72 -6.23 13.39
C ASN A 62 2.07 -7.29 12.32
N ASN A 63 2.50 -8.47 12.76
CA ASN A 63 2.87 -9.56 11.86
C ASN A 63 1.66 -10.28 11.23
N ASP A 64 0.43 -9.99 11.69
CA ASP A 64 -0.79 -10.61 11.17
C ASP A 64 -1.41 -9.81 10.02
N VAL A 65 -0.87 -8.61 9.71
CA VAL A 65 -1.30 -7.79 8.58
C VAL A 65 -0.09 -7.45 7.74
N ILE A 66 0.09 -8.20 6.67
CA ILE A 66 1.26 -8.12 5.80
C ILE A 66 0.80 -7.51 4.48
N PHE A 67 1.22 -6.28 4.21
CA PHE A 67 0.99 -5.66 2.91
C PHE A 67 1.94 -6.30 1.87
N ASN A 68 1.40 -6.65 0.71
CA ASN A 68 2.14 -7.25 -0.39
C ASN A 68 2.67 -6.15 -1.33
N PHE A 69 1.84 -5.66 -2.25
CA PHE A 69 2.28 -4.78 -3.33
C PHE A 69 1.27 -3.72 -3.73
N PHE A 70 1.73 -2.73 -4.50
CA PHE A 70 0.89 -1.83 -5.28
C PHE A 70 0.91 -2.22 -6.76
N GLY A 71 -0.26 -2.30 -7.39
CA GLY A 71 -0.42 -2.69 -8.79
C GLY A 71 -1.34 -1.74 -9.56
N ARG A 72 -1.33 -1.85 -10.89
CA ARG A 72 -2.37 -1.29 -11.76
C ARG A 72 -2.56 -2.18 -12.99
N GLU A 73 -3.81 -2.27 -13.43
CA GLU A 73 -4.18 -3.00 -14.65
C GLU A 73 -3.63 -2.34 -15.92
N ASP A 74 -3.51 -3.14 -16.98
CA ASP A 74 -3.11 -2.67 -18.29
C ASP A 74 -4.14 -1.66 -18.84
N ASN A 75 -3.65 -0.50 -19.26
CA ASN A 75 -4.42 0.67 -19.66
C ASN A 75 -5.21 1.38 -18.54
N SER A 76 -5.08 0.94 -17.29
CA SER A 76 -5.66 1.63 -16.14
C SER A 76 -4.71 2.69 -15.56
N LYS A 77 -5.28 3.80 -15.09
CA LYS A 77 -4.61 4.79 -14.22
C LYS A 77 -4.91 4.56 -12.74
N ASN A 78 -5.82 3.64 -12.43
CA ASN A 78 -6.20 3.32 -11.07
C ASN A 78 -5.21 2.29 -10.52
N TRP A 79 -4.55 2.70 -9.45
CA TRP A 79 -3.70 1.82 -8.67
C TRP A 79 -4.52 1.14 -7.60
N TYR A 80 -4.15 -0.10 -7.29
CA TYR A 80 -4.67 -0.86 -6.17
C TYR A 80 -3.50 -1.31 -5.27
N GLY A 81 -3.82 -1.72 -4.05
CA GLY A 81 -2.88 -2.40 -3.18
C GLY A 81 -3.45 -3.74 -2.74
N VAL A 82 -2.58 -4.71 -2.52
CA VAL A 82 -2.93 -6.07 -2.13
C VAL A 82 -2.21 -6.43 -0.83
N PHE A 83 -2.92 -7.08 0.07
CA PHE A 83 -2.35 -7.68 1.26
C PHE A 83 -2.02 -9.16 0.99
N TYR A 84 -0.90 -9.59 1.58
CA TYR A 84 -0.57 -11.00 1.70
C TYR A 84 -1.35 -11.61 2.86
N GLU A 85 -1.46 -10.86 3.97
CA GLU A 85 -2.32 -11.20 5.11
C GLU A 85 -3.13 -9.96 5.52
N PRO A 86 -4.47 -10.07 5.64
CA PRO A 86 -5.30 -11.21 5.23
C PRO A 86 -5.19 -11.53 3.73
N GLU A 87 -5.28 -12.81 3.37
CA GLU A 87 -5.14 -13.30 2.00
C GLU A 87 -6.07 -12.56 1.01
N GLU A 88 -5.50 -12.18 -0.14
CA GLU A 88 -6.17 -11.55 -1.29
C GLU A 88 -6.92 -10.24 -1.00
N LEU A 89 -6.81 -9.66 0.21
CA LEU A 89 -7.48 -8.41 0.52
C LEU A 89 -6.90 -7.28 -0.35
N THR A 90 -7.76 -6.73 -1.22
CA THR A 90 -7.38 -5.75 -2.23
C THR A 90 -8.13 -4.44 -2.03
N PHE A 91 -7.46 -3.30 -2.24
CA PHE A 91 -8.09 -1.98 -2.15
C PHE A 91 -7.79 -1.09 -3.35
N ASP A 92 -8.76 -0.25 -3.72
CA ASP A 92 -8.55 0.86 -4.65
C ASP A 92 -7.82 2.01 -3.94
N LEU A 93 -6.67 2.42 -4.47
CA LEU A 93 -5.84 3.48 -3.88
C LEU A 93 -6.59 4.83 -3.84
N ASN A 94 -7.35 5.17 -4.88
CA ASN A 94 -8.10 6.42 -4.93
C ASN A 94 -9.23 6.47 -3.90
N LYS A 95 -9.89 5.35 -3.60
CA LYS A 95 -10.88 5.25 -2.52
C LYS A 95 -10.23 5.56 -1.17
N VAL A 96 -9.14 4.86 -0.83
CA VAL A 96 -8.38 5.06 0.42
C VAL A 96 -7.86 6.50 0.54
N LEU A 97 -7.42 7.10 -0.56
CA LEU A 97 -6.98 8.50 -0.56
C LEU A 97 -8.12 9.47 -0.24
N LYS A 98 -9.36 9.17 -0.66
CA LYS A 98 -10.58 9.92 -0.33
C LYS A 98 -11.17 9.59 1.04
N GLY A 99 -10.60 8.62 1.77
CA GLY A 99 -11.10 8.18 3.07
C GLY A 99 -12.26 7.20 2.98
N ASP A 100 -12.47 6.62 1.81
CA ASP A 100 -13.38 5.49 1.61
C ASP A 100 -12.62 4.19 1.85
N TYR A 101 -13.03 3.45 2.88
CA TYR A 101 -12.45 2.18 3.31
C TYR A 101 -13.44 1.02 3.14
N SER A 102 -14.48 1.20 2.33
CA SER A 102 -15.45 0.14 2.03
C SER A 102 -14.74 -1.11 1.47
N GLY A 103 -15.09 -2.29 1.98
CA GLY A 103 -14.48 -3.56 1.56
C GLY A 103 -13.18 -3.91 2.27
N LEU A 104 -12.78 -3.14 3.29
CA LEU A 104 -11.61 -3.40 4.14
C LEU A 104 -12.01 -3.63 5.60
N GLU A 105 -13.27 -3.97 5.85
CA GLU A 105 -13.81 -4.12 7.21
C GLU A 105 -13.11 -5.23 7.99
N GLU A 106 -12.58 -6.25 7.31
CA GLU A 106 -11.79 -7.33 7.90
C GLU A 106 -10.56 -6.83 8.66
N LEU A 107 -9.96 -5.70 8.22
CA LEU A 107 -8.80 -5.11 8.92
C LEU A 107 -9.11 -4.71 10.37
N LYS A 108 -10.39 -4.52 10.73
CA LYS A 108 -10.80 -4.26 12.12
C LYS A 108 -10.43 -5.41 13.05
N ASN A 109 -10.39 -6.64 12.57
CA ASN A 109 -10.05 -7.82 13.39
C ASN A 109 -8.59 -7.77 13.90
N TYR A 110 -7.75 -6.94 13.29
CA TYR A 110 -6.33 -6.82 13.60
C TYR A 110 -5.97 -5.55 14.38
N SER A 111 -6.98 -4.79 14.82
CA SER A 111 -6.81 -3.61 15.67
C SER A 111 -6.07 -3.99 16.96
N ALA A 112 -5.17 -3.10 17.40
CA ALA A 112 -4.45 -3.25 18.67
C ALA A 112 -5.42 -3.38 19.86
N ALA A 113 -6.57 -2.70 19.80
CA ALA A 113 -7.61 -2.80 20.81
C ALA A 113 -8.21 -4.22 20.94
N ASN A 114 -8.17 -5.01 19.87
CA ASN A 114 -8.72 -6.37 19.86
C ASN A 114 -7.71 -7.44 20.31
N LYS A 115 -6.42 -7.10 20.44
CA LYS A 115 -5.36 -8.02 20.93
C LYS A 115 -5.20 -8.04 22.46
N VAL A 116 -6.06 -7.34 23.20
CA VAL A 116 -6.06 -7.34 24.66
C VAL A 116 -6.99 -8.46 25.17
N HIS A 117 -6.58 -9.73 25.00
CA HIS A 117 -7.15 -10.87 25.72
C HIS A 117 -6.12 -11.99 25.89
#